data_AF-A0A2X2BP07-F1
#
_entry.id   AF-A0A2X2BP07-F1
#
_cell.length_a   1.000
_cell.length_b   1.000
_cell.length_c   1.000
_cell.angle_alpha   90.00
_cell.angle_beta   90.00
_cell.angle_gamma   90.00
#
_symmetry.space_group_name_H-M   'P 1'
#
loop_
_entity.id
_entity.type
_entity.pdbx_description
1 polymer ?
#
loop_
_entity_poly.entity_id
_entity_poly.type
_entity_poly.pdbx_seq_one_letter_code
_entity_poly.pdbx_strand_id
1 'polypeptide(L)'
;MRIALVDAAGRYIEFCKGTFPNENNLNGLKVVVDCAHGATYHIAPNVFRELGAEVITIGCEPTGININDECGATDVRMLQKTRVRRGCRRWFSL
;
A
#
# COMPACT_ATOMS: atom_id res chain seq x y z
N MET A 1 21.96 21.53 7.38
CA MET A 1 20.50 21.30 7.33
C MET A 1 20.26 19.80 7.47
N ARG A 2 19.76 19.30 8.63
CA ARG A 2 19.42 17.87 8.79
C ARG A 2 18.02 17.66 8.24
N ILE A 3 17.89 16.89 7.16
CA ILE A 3 16.59 16.38 6.73
C ILE A 3 16.24 15.25 7.70
N ALA A 4 15.30 15.49 8.61
CA ALA A 4 14.79 14.45 9.47
C ALA A 4 13.95 13.49 8.62
N LEU A 5 14.34 12.21 8.56
CA LEU A 5 13.62 11.11 7.88
C LEU A 5 12.14 11.02 8.29
N VAL A 6 11.78 11.55 9.45
CA VAL A 6 10.41 11.61 9.99
C VAL A 6 9.45 12.32 9.03
N ASP A 7 9.93 13.30 8.25
CA ASP A 7 9.12 14.06 7.29
C ASP A 7 9.18 13.47 5.86
N ALA A 8 10.08 12.54 5.58
CA ALA A 8 10.25 12.00 4.24
C ALA A 8 9.02 11.19 3.77
N ALA A 9 8.43 10.39 4.66
CA ALA A 9 7.22 9.62 4.35
C ALA A 9 6.02 10.53 4.09
N GLY A 10 5.82 11.57 4.92
CA GLY A 10 4.74 12.54 4.74
C GLY A 10 4.86 13.32 3.43
N ARG A 11 6.05 13.82 3.11
CA ARG A 11 6.30 14.51 1.82
C ARG A 11 6.10 13.61 0.62
N TYR A 12 6.46 12.33 0.73
CA TYR A 12 6.24 11.37 -0.36
C TYR A 12 4.75 11.08 -0.55
N ILE A 13 3.98 10.96 0.53
CA ILE A 13 2.52 10.82 0.47
C ILE A 13 1.89 12.05 -0.20
N GLU A 14 2.27 13.26 0.21
CA GLU A 14 1.80 14.51 -0.40
C GLU A 14 2.18 14.62 -1.88
N PHE A 15 3.39 14.21 -2.25
CA PHE A 15 3.81 14.15 -3.64
C PHE A 15 2.93 13.18 -4.44
N CYS A 16 2.73 11.95 -3.96
CA CYS A 16 1.87 10.97 -4.63
C CYS A 16 0.44 11.49 -4.78
N LYS A 17 -0.11 12.17 -3.78
CA LYS A 17 -1.43 12.81 -3.85
C LYS A 17 -1.47 13.92 -4.90
N GLY A 18 -0.45 14.78 -4.93
CA GLY A 18 -0.34 15.86 -5.91
C GLY A 18 -0.20 15.39 -7.36
N THR A 19 0.29 14.15 -7.59
CA THR A 19 0.31 13.53 -8.93
C THR A 19 -1.03 12.88 -9.33
N PHE A 20 -1.93 12.66 -8.37
CA PHE A 20 -3.27 12.13 -8.64
C PHE A 20 -4.18 13.28 -9.09
N PRO A 21 -4.99 13.14 -10.15
CA PRO A 21 -5.84 14.23 -10.62
C PRO A 21 -6.76 14.73 -9.49
N ASN A 22 -6.75 16.04 -9.24
CA ASN A 22 -7.46 16.66 -8.10
C ASN A 22 -8.98 16.39 -8.10
N GLU A 23 -9.57 16.11 -9.26
CA GLU A 23 -11.00 15.79 -9.40
C GLU A 23 -11.33 14.33 -9.05
N ASN A 24 -10.30 13.49 -8.88
CA ASN A 24 -10.44 12.07 -8.60
C ASN A 24 -10.10 11.76 -7.14
N ASN A 25 -10.82 10.82 -6.56
CA ASN A 25 -10.47 10.15 -5.31
C ASN A 25 -10.78 8.65 -5.44
N LEU A 26 -10.48 7.89 -4.39
CA LEU A 26 -10.71 6.46 -4.31
C LEU A 26 -11.88 6.12 -3.38
N ASN A 27 -12.76 7.09 -3.08
CA ASN A 27 -13.92 6.87 -2.21
C ASN A 27 -14.80 5.75 -2.77
N GLY A 28 -15.30 4.91 -1.86
CA GLY A 28 -16.14 3.75 -2.21
C GLY A 28 -15.37 2.58 -2.84
N LEU A 29 -14.04 2.69 -3.02
CA LEU A 29 -13.22 1.58 -3.45
C LEU A 29 -12.67 0.81 -2.26
N LYS A 30 -12.75 -0.52 -2.37
CA LYS A 30 -12.10 -1.46 -1.46
C LYS A 30 -10.94 -2.14 -2.16
N VAL A 31 -9.73 -1.94 -1.65
CA VAL A 31 -8.47 -2.38 -2.28
C VAL A 31 -7.66 -3.27 -1.35
N VAL A 32 -7.00 -4.28 -1.91
CA VAL A 32 -5.94 -5.03 -1.21
C VAL A 32 -4.58 -4.46 -1.63
N VAL A 33 -3.73 -4.13 -0.67
CA VAL A 33 -2.37 -3.65 -0.91
C VAL A 33 -1.39 -4.65 -0.29
N ASP A 34 -0.57 -5.26 -1.14
CA ASP A 34 0.54 -6.13 -0.73
C ASP A 34 1.85 -5.34 -0.76
N CYS A 35 2.49 -5.22 0.39
CA CYS A 35 3.77 -4.51 0.51
C CYS A 35 4.99 -5.45 0.56
N ALA A 36 4.79 -6.77 0.39
CA ALA A 36 5.86 -7.77 0.30
C ALA A 36 6.85 -7.81 1.49
N HIS A 37 6.45 -7.27 2.64
CA HIS A 37 7.32 -6.95 3.79
C HIS A 37 8.53 -6.07 3.42
N GLY A 38 8.41 -5.34 2.32
CA GLY A 38 9.45 -4.46 1.78
C GLY A 38 9.42 -3.05 2.35
N ALA A 39 10.20 -2.17 1.75
CA ALA A 39 10.43 -0.80 2.22
C ALA A 39 9.15 0.07 2.28
N THR A 40 8.13 -0.27 1.50
CA THR A 40 6.91 0.54 1.32
C THR A 40 5.80 0.20 2.32
N TYR A 41 6.01 -0.76 3.23
CA TYR A 41 4.97 -1.29 4.14
C TYR A 41 4.21 -0.24 4.95
N HIS A 42 4.88 0.87 5.29
CA HIS A 42 4.35 1.95 6.11
C HIS A 42 3.86 3.15 5.29
N ILE A 43 4.16 3.21 3.99
CA ILE A 43 3.84 4.35 3.12
C ILE A 43 2.66 4.01 2.21
N ALA A 44 2.76 2.92 1.45
CA ALA A 44 1.79 2.62 0.40
C ALA A 44 0.35 2.49 0.92
N PRO A 45 0.08 1.79 2.04
CA PRO A 45 -1.27 1.73 2.59
C PRO A 45 -1.83 3.11 2.97
N ASN A 46 -0.99 4.03 3.44
CA ASN A 46 -1.41 5.36 3.86
C ASN A 46 -1.79 6.24 2.67
N VAL A 47 -1.03 6.17 1.56
CA VAL A 47 -1.39 6.88 0.32
C VAL A 47 -2.81 6.50 -0.14
N PHE A 48 -3.13 5.20 -0.17
CA PHE A 48 -4.46 4.75 -0.59
C PHE A 48 -5.57 5.16 0.38
N ARG A 49 -5.32 5.13 1.69
CA ARG A 49 -6.29 5.58 2.71
C ARG A 49 -6.56 7.07 2.60
N GLU A 50 -5.52 7.88 2.43
CA GLU A 50 -5.68 9.34 2.27
C GLU A 50 -6.38 9.73 0.98
N LEU A 51 -6.24 8.93 -0.07
CA LEU A 51 -7.02 9.08 -1.30
C LEU A 51 -8.48 8.59 -1.13
N GLY A 52 -8.88 8.04 0.02
CA GLY A 52 -10.26 7.69 0.35
C GLY A 52 -10.64 6.21 0.16
N ALA A 53 -9.69 5.33 -0.14
CA ALA A 53 -9.97 3.90 -0.29
C ALA A 53 -10.14 3.19 1.06
N GLU A 54 -11.00 2.18 1.13
CA GLU A 54 -10.95 1.15 2.17
C GLU A 54 -9.77 0.21 1.86
N VAL A 55 -8.74 0.23 2.69
CA VAL A 55 -7.48 -0.50 2.45
C VAL A 55 -7.36 -1.73 3.34
N ILE A 56 -7.19 -2.89 2.70
CA ILE A 56 -6.78 -4.14 3.34
C ILE A 56 -5.32 -4.39 3.03
N THR A 57 -4.50 -4.54 4.06
CA THR A 57 -3.05 -4.76 3.93
C THR A 57 -2.66 -6.22 4.04
N ILE A 58 -1.69 -6.64 3.24
CA ILE A 58 -0.92 -7.88 3.39
C ILE A 58 0.56 -7.56 3.20
N GLY A 59 1.46 -8.40 3.72
CA GLY A 59 2.90 -8.12 3.61
C GLY A 59 3.32 -6.81 4.28
N CYS A 60 2.65 -6.36 5.35
CA CYS A 60 2.92 -5.07 6.00
C CYS A 60 3.62 -5.18 7.37
N GLU A 61 4.06 -6.38 7.76
CA GLU A 61 4.68 -6.64 9.08
C GLU A 61 6.11 -7.18 8.89
N PRO A 62 7.07 -6.32 8.50
CA PRO A 62 8.44 -6.77 8.26
C PRO A 62 9.12 -7.18 9.55
N THR A 63 9.77 -8.34 9.55
CA THR A 63 10.60 -8.85 10.65
C THR A 63 12.10 -8.67 10.39
N GLY A 64 12.46 -8.21 9.18
CA GLY A 64 13.84 -8.08 8.71
C GLY A 64 14.36 -9.29 7.93
N ILE A 65 13.65 -10.42 7.96
CA ILE A 65 14.02 -11.66 7.23
C ILE A 65 12.90 -12.21 6.34
N ASN A 66 11.69 -11.66 6.41
CA ASN A 66 10.50 -12.14 5.69
C ASN A 66 10.17 -11.34 4.41
N ILE A 67 11.14 -10.63 3.83
CA ILE A 67 10.93 -9.92 2.57
C ILE A 67 10.58 -10.90 1.45
N ASN A 68 9.49 -10.64 0.72
CA ASN A 68 8.94 -11.49 -0.34
C ASN A 68 8.60 -12.94 0.07
N ASP A 69 8.50 -13.23 1.37
CA ASP A 69 8.14 -14.56 1.85
C ASP A 69 6.63 -14.82 1.60
N GLU A 70 6.32 -15.64 0.60
CA GLU A 70 4.96 -15.97 0.15
C GLU A 70 4.04 -14.74 -0.13
N CYS A 71 4.63 -13.61 -0.52
CA CYS A 71 3.94 -12.35 -0.79
C CYS A 71 4.65 -11.51 -1.88
N GLY A 72 4.01 -10.42 -2.29
CA GLY A 72 4.57 -9.45 -3.23
C GLY A 72 4.34 -9.78 -4.70
N ALA A 73 4.89 -8.95 -5.59
CA ALA A 73 4.62 -9.03 -7.02
C ALA A 73 5.03 -10.38 -7.66
N THR A 74 5.96 -11.09 -7.03
CA THR A 74 6.42 -12.43 -7.46
C THR A 74 5.58 -13.58 -6.91
N ASP A 75 4.75 -13.34 -5.89
CA ASP A 75 3.82 -14.33 -5.33
C ASP A 75 2.45 -13.74 -4.98
N VAL A 76 1.54 -13.79 -5.95
CA VAL A 76 0.21 -13.19 -5.84
C VAL A 76 -0.84 -14.10 -5.18
N ARG A 77 -0.47 -15.30 -4.70
CA ARG A 77 -1.43 -16.29 -4.20
C ARG A 77 -2.19 -15.79 -2.97
N MET A 78 -1.47 -15.22 -2.00
CA MET A 78 -2.08 -14.63 -0.80
C MET A 78 -2.96 -13.43 -1.16
N LEU A 79 -2.51 -12.60 -2.11
CA LEU A 79 -3.26 -11.46 -2.61
C LEU A 79 -4.60 -11.90 -3.22
N GLN A 80 -4.58 -12.87 -4.14
CA GLN A 80 -5.77 -13.34 -4.83
C GLN A 80 -6.79 -13.93 -3.85
N LYS A 81 -6.32 -14.77 -2.93
CA LYS A 81 -7.16 -15.35 -1.86
C LYS A 81 -7.79 -14.27 -0.99
N THR A 82 -7.00 -13.26 -0.59
CA THR A 82 -7.47 -12.16 0.26
C THR A 82 -8.48 -11.30 -0.48
N ARG A 83 -8.22 -10.97 -1.74
CA ARG A 83 -9.12 -10.21 -2.61
C ARG A 83 -10.50 -10.86 -2.70
N VAL A 84 -10.55 -12.16 -3.01
CA VAL A 84 -11.82 -12.91 -3.12
C VAL A 84 -12.54 -12.96 -1.78
N ARG A 85 -11.83 -13.35 -0.70
CA ARG A 85 -12.41 -13.44 0.65
C ARG A 85 -12.98 -12.12 1.16
N ARG A 86 -12.37 -11.00 0.78
CA ARG A 86 -12.76 -9.66 1.25
C ARG A 86 -13.69 -8.92 0.29
N GLY A 87 -14.03 -9.52 -0.87
CA GLY A 87 -14.89 -8.89 -1.87
C GLY A 87 -14.25 -7.70 -2.59
N CYS A 88 -12.92 -7.61 -2.65
CA CYS A 88 -12.22 -6.52 -3.33
C CYS A 88 -12.17 -6.76 -4.84
N ARG A 89 -12.47 -5.74 -5.66
CA ARG A 89 -12.32 -5.85 -7.13
C ARG A 89 -10.97 -5.37 -7.63
N ARG A 90 -10.28 -4.53 -6.86
CA ARG A 90 -8.98 -3.92 -7.21
C ARG A 90 -7.92 -4.29 -6.18
N TRP A 91 -6.66 -4.33 -6.62
CA TRP A 91 -5.51 -4.68 -5.79
C TRP A 91 -4.23 -4.05 -6.32
N PHE A 92 -3.25 -3.91 -5.43
CA PHE A 92 -1.89 -3.49 -5.73
C PHE A 92 -0.91 -4.42 -5.02
N SER A 93 0.16 -4.79 -5.72
CA SER A 93 1.28 -5.53 -5.14
C SER A 93 2.56 -4.79 -5.45
N LEU A 94 3.39 -4.62 -4.43
CA LEU A 94 4.70 -3.97 -4.52
C LEU A 94 5.81 -5.02 -4.63
#